data_AF-A0A7C1BVI9-F1
#
_entry.id   AF-A0A7C1BVI9-F1
#
_cell.length_a   1.000
_cell.length_b   1.000
_cell.length_c   1.000
_cell.angle_alpha   90.00
_cell.angle_beta   90.00
_cell.angle_gamma   90.00
#
_symmetry.space_group_name_H-M   'P 1'
#
loop_
_entity.id
_entity.type
_entity.pdbx_description
1 polymer ?
#
loop_
_entity_poly.entity_id
_entity_poly.type
_entity_poly.pdbx_seq_one_letter_code
_entity_poly.pdbx_strand_id
1 'polypeptide(L)'
;MFKLVVVKRVKPLPLGGVLIPTISIIMGILLAAVILYALAGTSPLLLFIYVGEGFVSIQTLRDFVLLTMLGTALVIAFSGAVWNIGEEGQITMGMMAAAYIALFTALSESPPTAKLTMILLALVFGGIWGLVAGVLKAYLT
;
A
#
# COMPACT_ATOMS: atom_id res chain seq x y z
N MET A 1 16.84 48.40 -1.95
CA MET A 1 15.60 47.70 -2.35
C MET A 1 16.01 46.43 -3.11
N PHE A 2 16.00 45.26 -2.47
CA PHE A 2 16.42 44.01 -3.14
C PHE A 2 15.28 43.51 -4.03
N LYS A 3 15.54 43.35 -5.33
CA LYS A 3 14.57 42.83 -6.30
C LYS A 3 14.84 41.32 -6.46
N LEU A 4 13.98 40.49 -5.86
CA LEU A 4 14.08 39.04 -6.01
C LEU A 4 13.63 38.66 -7.42
N VAL A 5 14.54 38.11 -8.23
CA VAL A 5 14.23 37.63 -9.59
C VAL A 5 14.37 36.13 -9.62
N VAL A 6 13.24 35.42 -9.73
CA VAL A 6 13.22 33.96 -9.85
C VAL A 6 13.37 33.59 -11.32
N VAL A 7 14.50 32.98 -11.68
CA VAL A 7 14.78 32.51 -13.05
C VAL A 7 14.76 30.98 -13.07
N LYS A 8 14.08 30.39 -14.07
CA LYS A 8 14.10 28.94 -14.29
C LYS A 8 15.53 28.47 -14.58
N ARG A 9 16.06 27.54 -13.78
CA ARG A 9 17.40 26.97 -14.03
C ARG A 9 17.37 26.04 -15.24
N VAL A 10 18.36 26.19 -16.12
CA VAL A 10 18.55 25.36 -17.32
C VAL A 10 19.48 24.17 -17.04
N LYS A 11 20.42 24.33 -16.08
CA LYS A 11 21.33 23.26 -15.63
C LYS A 11 20.88 22.73 -14.26
N PRO A 12 20.90 21.40 -14.03
CA PRO A 12 20.65 20.85 -12.71
C PRO A 12 21.75 21.30 -11.74
N LEU A 13 21.41 21.34 -10.44
CA LEU A 13 22.39 21.60 -9.39
C LEU A 13 23.53 20.57 -9.46
N PRO A 14 24.80 20.95 -9.26
CA PRO A 14 25.85 19.98 -9.02
C PRO A 14 25.46 19.16 -7.77
N LEU A 15 25.43 17.83 -7.90
CA LEU A 15 24.90 16.89 -6.89
C LEU A 15 23.40 17.00 -6.60
N GLY A 16 22.63 17.72 -7.42
CA GLY A 16 21.19 17.92 -7.23
C GLY A 16 20.39 16.61 -7.13
N GLY A 17 20.82 15.56 -7.83
CA GLY A 17 20.17 14.25 -7.76
C GLY A 17 20.25 13.56 -6.39
N VAL A 18 21.20 13.96 -5.54
CA VAL A 18 21.35 13.43 -4.17
C VAL A 18 20.95 14.46 -3.13
N LEU A 19 21.38 15.71 -3.30
CA LEU A 19 21.09 16.78 -2.35
C LEU A 19 19.60 17.06 -2.24
N ILE A 20 18.87 17.08 -3.36
CA ILE A 20 17.45 17.40 -3.34
C ILE A 20 16.66 16.33 -2.58
N PRO A 21 16.74 15.02 -2.92
CA PRO A 21 16.01 13.99 -2.17
C PRO A 21 16.38 13.96 -0.69
N THR A 22 17.67 14.06 -0.36
CA THR A 22 18.14 14.02 1.04
C THR A 22 17.58 15.19 1.84
N ILE A 23 17.66 16.42 1.31
CA ILE A 23 17.11 17.60 1.99
C ILE A 23 15.59 17.50 2.10
N SER A 24 14.90 17.01 1.06
CA SER A 24 13.45 16.81 1.09
C SER A 24 13.02 15.80 2.18
N ILE A 25 13.74 14.69 2.33
CA ILE A 25 13.47 13.69 3.38
C ILE A 25 13.66 14.31 4.76
N ILE A 26 14.80 14.98 4.99
CA ILE A 26 15.10 15.63 6.27
C ILE A 26 14.03 16.69 6.60
N MET A 27 13.71 17.56 5.64
CA MET A 27 12.68 18.60 5.81
C MET A 27 11.30 18.00 6.08
N GLY A 28 10.93 16.91 5.40
CA GLY A 28 9.67 16.21 5.62
C GLY A 28 9.56 15.63 7.03
N ILE A 29 10.62 14.98 7.51
CA ILE A 29 10.69 14.43 8.87
C ILE A 29 10.61 15.55 9.91
N LEU A 30 11.37 16.63 9.74
CA LEU A 30 11.34 17.78 10.65
C LEU A 30 9.96 18.43 10.68
N LEU A 31 9.35 18.63 9.52
CA LEU A 31 8.01 19.20 9.43
C LEU A 31 6.97 18.31 10.13
N ALA A 32 7.02 17.00 9.90
CA ALA A 32 6.13 16.04 10.57
C ALA A 32 6.31 16.08 12.09
N ALA A 33 7.55 16.13 12.58
CA ALA A 33 7.85 16.25 14.00
C ALA A 33 7.30 17.54 14.61
N VAL A 34 7.47 18.68 13.93
CA VAL A 34 6.95 19.98 14.37
C VAL A 34 5.42 19.97 14.41
N ILE A 35 4.77 19.43 13.38
CA ILE A 35 3.30 19.33 13.31
C ILE A 35 2.76 18.44 14.44
N LEU A 36 3.34 17.27 14.65
CA LEU A 36 2.89 16.35 15.69
C LEU A 36 3.14 16.90 17.10
N TYR A 37 4.26 17.59 17.31
CA TYR A 37 4.49 18.29 18.56
C TYR A 37 3.46 19.39 18.79
N ALA A 38 3.17 20.21 17.77
CA ALA A 38 2.24 21.32 17.89
C ALA A 38 0.77 20.89 18.09
N LEU A 39 0.33 19.81 17.44
CA LEU A 39 -1.07 19.37 17.48
C LEU A 39 -1.35 18.34 18.58
N ALA A 40 -0.42 17.43 18.84
CA ALA A 40 -0.63 16.30 19.74
C ALA A 40 0.30 16.32 20.96
N GLY A 41 1.16 17.34 21.12
CA GLY A 41 2.12 17.44 22.22
C GLY A 41 3.17 16.32 22.22
N THR A 42 3.28 15.57 21.12
CA THR A 42 4.17 14.40 21.03
C THR A 42 5.60 14.87 20.85
N SER A 43 6.52 14.47 21.73
CA SER A 43 7.92 14.86 21.60
C SER A 43 8.53 14.28 20.31
N PRO A 44 9.39 15.03 19.59
CA PRO A 44 10.04 14.54 18.38
C PRO A 44 10.81 13.23 18.60
N LEU A 45 11.40 13.06 19.79
CA LEU A 45 12.09 11.82 20.15
C LEU A 45 11.12 10.63 20.18
N LEU A 46 9.93 10.81 20.75
CA LEU A 46 8.92 9.77 20.83
C LEU A 46 8.39 9.38 19.44
N LEU A 47 8.25 10.35 18.52
CA LEU A 47 7.96 10.07 17.11
C LEU A 47 9.00 9.12 16.50
N PHE A 48 10.29 9.41 16.68
CA PHE A 48 11.34 8.57 16.11
C PHE A 48 11.35 7.16 16.70
N ILE A 49 11.07 7.01 18.00
CA ILE A 49 10.92 5.71 18.65
C ILE A 49 9.77 4.93 18.01
N TYR A 50 8.57 5.52 17.91
CA TYR A 50 7.42 4.83 17.33
C TYR A 50 7.60 4.48 15.85
N VAL A 51 8.23 5.35 15.07
CA VAL A 51 8.57 5.04 13.67
C VAL A 51 9.53 3.84 13.63
N GLY A 52 10.56 3.83 14.47
CA GLY A 52 11.51 2.72 14.57
C GLY A 52 10.84 1.40 14.98
N GLU A 53 10.00 1.43 16.01
CA GLU A 53 9.21 0.28 16.45
C GLU A 53 8.26 -0.22 15.35
N GLY A 54 7.66 0.71 14.60
CA GLY A 54 6.82 0.42 13.44
C GLY A 54 7.54 -0.43 12.39
N PHE A 55 8.83 -0.16 12.10
CA PHE A 55 9.60 -0.94 11.13
C PHE A 55 9.85 -2.39 11.55
N VAL A 56 9.83 -2.68 12.85
CA VAL A 56 10.05 -4.04 13.38
C VAL A 56 8.73 -4.77 13.65
N SER A 57 7.59 -4.06 13.58
CA SER A 57 6.28 -4.65 13.82
C SER A 57 5.90 -5.69 12.75
N ILE A 58 5.42 -6.84 13.22
CA ILE A 58 4.86 -7.90 12.38
C ILE A 58 3.68 -7.37 11.54
N GLN A 59 2.92 -6.41 12.07
CA GLN A 59 1.80 -5.79 11.36
C GLN A 59 2.30 -5.01 10.15
N THR A 60 3.32 -4.18 10.32
CA THR A 60 3.95 -3.42 9.24
C THR A 60 4.54 -4.37 8.19
N LEU A 61 5.21 -5.45 8.62
CA LEU A 61 5.74 -6.45 7.69
C LEU A 61 4.61 -7.11 6.89
N ARG A 62 3.52 -7.51 7.55
CA ARG A 62 2.34 -8.10 6.89
C ARG A 62 1.75 -7.15 5.86
N ASP A 63 1.54 -5.90 6.24
CA ASP A 63 0.92 -4.90 5.38
C ASP A 63 1.87 -4.53 4.22
N PHE A 64 3.18 -4.46 4.46
CA PHE A 64 4.20 -4.29 3.42
C PHE A 64 4.19 -5.43 2.41
N VAL A 65 4.18 -6.68 2.87
CA VAL A 65 4.12 -7.87 2.00
C VAL A 65 2.84 -7.84 1.16
N LEU A 66 1.69 -7.57 1.78
CA LEU A 66 0.40 -7.49 1.11
C LEU A 66 0.38 -6.39 0.03
N LEU A 67 0.80 -5.17 0.36
CA LEU A 67 0.84 -4.05 -0.58
C LEU A 67 1.83 -4.29 -1.72
N THR A 68 2.96 -4.97 -1.44
CA THR A 68 3.93 -5.34 -2.48
C THR A 68 3.35 -6.35 -3.45
N MET A 69 2.65 -7.38 -2.94
CA MET A 69 1.99 -8.39 -3.78
C MET A 69 0.90 -7.76 -4.67
N LEU A 70 0.08 -6.86 -4.11
CA LEU A 70 -0.91 -6.09 -4.88
C LEU A 70 -0.23 -5.23 -5.96
N GLY A 71 0.81 -4.49 -5.60
CA GLY A 71 1.60 -3.72 -6.57
C GLY A 71 2.12 -4.58 -7.73
N THR A 72 2.62 -5.79 -7.45
CA THR A 72 3.07 -6.71 -8.50
C THR A 72 1.93 -7.24 -9.37
N ALA A 73 0.76 -7.53 -8.78
CA ALA A 73 -0.42 -7.95 -9.53
C ALA A 73 -0.92 -6.83 -10.46
N LEU A 74 -0.89 -5.59 -9.97
CA LEU A 74 -1.26 -4.40 -10.75
C LEU A 74 -0.33 -4.17 -11.94
N VAL A 75 0.99 -4.37 -11.77
CA VAL A 75 1.95 -4.31 -12.88
C VAL A 75 1.59 -5.29 -13.99
N ILE A 76 1.17 -6.51 -13.63
CA ILE A 76 0.73 -7.53 -14.62
C ILE A 76 -0.55 -7.06 -15.33
N ALA A 77 -1.55 -6.56 -14.59
CA ALA A 77 -2.81 -6.09 -15.17
C ALA A 77 -2.60 -4.91 -16.13
N PHE A 78 -1.80 -3.91 -15.73
CA PHE A 78 -1.49 -2.74 -16.56
C PHE A 78 -0.63 -3.08 -17.78
N SER A 79 0.21 -4.11 -17.70
CA SER A 79 0.95 -4.61 -18.87
C SER A 79 0.00 -5.13 -19.96
N GLY A 80 -1.19 -5.61 -19.59
CA GLY A 80 -2.26 -6.00 -20.53
C GLY A 80 -3.19 -4.86 -20.95
N ALA A 81 -2.88 -3.60 -20.60
CA ALA A 81 -3.76 -2.44 -20.78
C ALA A 81 -5.16 -2.62 -20.15
N VAL A 82 -5.26 -3.45 -19.10
CA VAL A 82 -6.48 -3.63 -18.32
C VAL A 82 -6.42 -2.65 -17.15
N TRP A 83 -7.33 -1.69 -17.12
CA TRP A 83 -7.45 -0.76 -16.00
C TRP A 83 -8.07 -1.47 -14.80
N ASN A 84 -7.24 -1.88 -13.83
CA ASN A 84 -7.67 -2.59 -12.63
C ASN A 84 -7.62 -1.67 -11.39
N ILE A 85 -8.68 -0.88 -11.15
CA ILE A 85 -8.91 -0.19 -9.85
C ILE A 85 -9.60 -1.14 -8.85
N GLY A 86 -10.11 -2.29 -9.30
CA GLY A 86 -10.95 -3.18 -8.52
C GLY A 86 -10.24 -4.05 -7.47
N GLU A 87 -8.94 -3.83 -7.19
CA GLU A 87 -8.18 -4.64 -6.22
C GLU A 87 -8.79 -4.63 -4.83
N GLU A 88 -9.25 -3.49 -4.33
CA GLU A 88 -9.91 -3.40 -3.03
C GLU A 88 -11.15 -4.31 -2.97
N GLY A 89 -11.89 -4.41 -4.08
CA GLY A 89 -13.00 -5.34 -4.22
C GLY A 89 -12.56 -6.80 -4.27
N GLN A 90 -11.46 -7.12 -4.97
CA GLN A 90 -10.91 -8.49 -5.00
C GLN A 90 -10.48 -8.95 -3.60
N ILE A 91 -9.79 -8.07 -2.85
CA ILE A 91 -9.40 -8.32 -1.46
C ILE A 91 -10.64 -8.50 -0.58
N THR A 92 -11.64 -7.62 -0.72
CA THR A 92 -12.89 -7.70 0.05
C THR A 92 -13.62 -9.01 -0.23
N MET A 93 -13.78 -9.40 -1.49
CA MET A 93 -14.43 -10.67 -1.86
C MET A 93 -13.65 -11.87 -1.32
N GLY A 94 -12.32 -11.82 -1.36
CA GLY A 94 -11.47 -12.85 -0.79
C GLY A 94 -11.62 -12.95 0.74
N MET A 95 -11.62 -11.81 1.43
CA MET A 95 -11.83 -11.74 2.88
C MET A 95 -13.21 -12.24 3.28
N MET A 96 -14.27 -11.90 2.52
CA MET A 96 -15.62 -12.40 2.76
C MET A 96 -15.69 -13.93 2.63
N ALA A 97 -15.08 -14.51 1.59
CA ALA A 97 -15.04 -15.95 1.39
C ALA A 97 -14.26 -16.67 2.52
N ALA A 98 -13.13 -16.11 2.95
CA ALA A 98 -12.36 -16.63 4.06
C ALA A 98 -13.12 -16.52 5.39
N ALA A 99 -13.77 -15.38 5.66
CA ALA A 99 -14.59 -15.16 6.85
C ALA A 99 -15.78 -16.12 6.89
N TYR A 100 -16.37 -16.46 5.74
CA TYR A 100 -17.44 -17.44 5.67
C TYR A 100 -17.00 -18.81 6.19
N ILE A 101 -15.84 -19.31 5.74
CA ILE A 101 -15.27 -20.57 6.24
C ILE A 101 -14.98 -20.48 7.74
N ALA A 102 -14.39 -19.38 8.19
CA ALA A 102 -14.01 -19.22 9.60
C ALA A 102 -15.22 -19.19 10.56
N LEU A 103 -16.34 -18.60 10.14
CA LEU A 103 -17.49 -18.32 11.03
C LEU A 103 -18.66 -19.28 10.85
N PHE A 104 -18.88 -19.81 9.65
CA PHE A 104 -20.11 -20.54 9.31
C PHE A 104 -19.87 -22.00 8.91
N THR A 105 -18.64 -22.51 9.07
CA THR A 105 -18.34 -23.91 8.76
C THR A 105 -17.62 -24.61 9.91
N ALA A 106 -17.85 -25.92 10.03
CA ALA A 106 -17.16 -26.78 10.98
C ALA A 106 -15.68 -27.02 10.62
N LEU A 107 -15.22 -26.56 9.44
CA LEU A 107 -13.80 -26.67 9.07
C LEU A 107 -12.89 -25.94 10.06
N SER A 108 -13.42 -24.94 10.78
CA SER A 108 -12.72 -24.26 11.87
C SER A 108 -12.16 -25.21 12.94
N GLU A 109 -12.77 -26.39 13.12
CA GLU A 109 -12.29 -27.46 14.02
C GLU A 109 -11.00 -28.15 13.53
N SER A 110 -10.65 -27.97 12.25
CA SER A 110 -9.42 -28.47 11.63
C SER A 110 -8.61 -27.32 11.02
N PRO A 111 -7.74 -26.65 11.81
CA PRO A 111 -7.08 -25.41 11.40
C PRO A 111 -6.28 -25.47 10.08
N PRO A 112 -5.53 -26.54 9.75
CA PRO A 112 -4.81 -26.61 8.48
C PRO A 112 -5.75 -26.67 7.27
N THR A 113 -6.82 -27.45 7.36
CA THR A 113 -7.77 -27.63 6.27
C THR A 113 -8.64 -26.39 6.08
N ALA A 114 -9.08 -25.74 7.17
CA ALA A 114 -9.73 -24.44 7.12
C ALA A 114 -8.88 -23.41 6.40
N LYS A 115 -7.61 -23.23 6.80
CA LYS A 115 -6.71 -22.22 6.19
C LYS A 115 -6.51 -22.46 4.70
N LEU A 116 -6.27 -23.72 4.29
CA LEU A 116 -6.14 -24.06 2.88
C LEU A 116 -7.42 -23.73 2.11
N THR A 117 -8.58 -24.10 2.66
CA THR A 117 -9.88 -23.84 2.04
C THR A 117 -10.18 -22.35 1.93
N MET A 118 -9.86 -21.57 2.98
CA MET A 118 -9.98 -20.12 2.99
C MET A 118 -9.12 -19.47 1.89
N ILE A 119 -7.87 -19.91 1.72
CA ILE A 119 -6.98 -19.39 0.67
C ILE A 119 -7.52 -19.70 -0.72
N LEU A 120 -7.96 -20.95 -0.95
CA LEU A 120 -8.49 -21.38 -2.25
C LEU A 120 -9.77 -20.62 -2.61
N LEU A 121 -10.70 -20.48 -1.66
CA LEU A 121 -11.93 -19.72 -1.91
C LEU A 121 -11.64 -18.23 -2.06
N ALA A 122 -10.71 -17.66 -1.28
CA ALA A 122 -10.33 -16.27 -1.46
C ALA A 122 -9.77 -15.99 -2.86
N LEU A 123 -8.94 -16.89 -3.38
CA LEU A 123 -8.42 -16.83 -4.75
C LEU A 123 -9.54 -16.91 -5.78
N VAL A 124 -10.49 -17.83 -5.62
CA VAL A 124 -11.61 -18.01 -6.55
C VAL A 124 -12.51 -16.77 -6.55
N PHE A 125 -12.97 -16.31 -5.38
CA PHE A 125 -13.90 -15.19 -5.28
C PHE A 125 -13.24 -13.86 -5.65
N GLY A 126 -11.98 -13.64 -5.26
CA GLY A 126 -11.20 -12.50 -5.72
C GLY A 126 -10.99 -12.53 -7.23
N GLY A 127 -10.66 -13.70 -7.80
CA GLY A 127 -10.55 -13.91 -9.23
C GLY A 127 -11.85 -13.63 -9.99
N ILE A 128 -12.98 -14.13 -9.49
CA ILE A 128 -14.32 -13.85 -10.05
C ILE A 128 -14.60 -12.35 -10.06
N TRP A 129 -14.22 -11.63 -9.00
CA TRP A 129 -14.37 -10.18 -8.97
C TRP A 129 -13.50 -9.49 -10.04
N GLY A 130 -12.25 -9.93 -10.19
CA GLY A 130 -11.35 -9.46 -11.25
C GLY A 130 -11.85 -9.78 -12.66
N LEU A 131 -12.52 -10.92 -12.86
CA LEU A 131 -13.10 -11.31 -14.15
C LEU A 131 -14.10 -10.29 -14.68
N VAL A 132 -14.80 -9.55 -13.81
CA VAL A 132 -15.73 -8.50 -14.26
C VAL A 132 -15.01 -7.49 -15.15
N ALA A 133 -13.84 -6.98 -14.72
CA ALA A 133 -13.04 -6.07 -15.53
C ALA A 133 -12.52 -6.74 -16.81
N GLY A 134 -12.10 -8.00 -16.72
CA GLY A 134 -11.65 -8.78 -17.87
C GLY A 134 -12.72 -9.00 -18.93
N VAL A 135 -13.96 -9.33 -18.53
CA VAL A 135 -15.10 -9.52 -19.43
C VAL A 135 -15.51 -8.22 -20.09
N LEU A 136 -15.58 -7.12 -19.32
CA LEU A 136 -15.84 -5.79 -19.88
C LEU A 136 -14.78 -5.44 -20.93
N LYS A 137 -13.51 -5.72 -20.65
CA LYS A 137 -12.40 -5.47 -21.58
C LYS A 137 -12.43 -6.38 -22.81
N ALA A 138 -12.85 -7.63 -22.68
CA ALA A 138 -12.85 -8.58 -23.79
C ALA A 138 -14.03 -8.41 -24.75
N TYR A 139 -15.19 -7.98 -24.24
CA TYR A 139 -16.44 -7.98 -25.01
C TYR A 139 -17.08 -6.60 -25.18
N LEU A 140 -16.78 -5.60 -24.34
CA LEU A 140 -17.45 -4.30 -24.36
C LEU A 140 -16.55 -3.10 -24.71
N THR A 141 -15.22 -3.26 -24.73
CA THR A 141 -14.27 -2.18 -25.08
C THR A 141 -13.16 -2.65 -26.00
#